data_AF-A0A8X6UC81-F1
#
_entry.id   AF-A0A8X6UC81-F1
#
_cell.length_a   1.000
_cell.length_b   1.000
_cell.length_c   1.000
_cell.angle_alpha   90.00
_cell.angle_beta   90.00
_cell.angle_gamma   90.00
#
_symmetry.space_group_name_H-M   'P 1'
#
loop_
_entity.id
_entity.type
_entity.pdbx_description
1 polymer ?
#
loop_
_entity_poly.entity_id
_entity_poly.type
_entity_poly.pdbx_seq_one_letter_code
_entity_poly.pdbx_strand_id
1 'polypeptide(L)'
;MDIRVFIVLQMARCDENVKAAQRAWQEKFHNKNWPNKRTMARLYAKFKRTGSVEDDKKAMATATATVVTDGAKQVVDDFFAADPTRSVRRAAEMLGIKRTSLQRIMKELKLSPYKIQVTQPLNEDHTQRQSEFAQLMLEKLQTGEIDVKKIWFSNEAYFTLDGHLNKQNYRYWGRERLEITVVRSLHPKKFLVWCAISSHGVFGPIFIDGNLSAANYRKFLD
;
A
#
# COMPACT_ATOMS: atom_id res chain seq x y z
N MET A 1 15.34 -32.15 25.26
CA MET A 1 16.06 -32.79 24.15
C MET A 1 15.32 -32.44 22.86
N ASP A 2 16.00 -31.82 21.89
CA ASP A 2 15.39 -31.48 20.59
C ASP A 2 14.91 -32.75 19.87
N ILE A 3 13.68 -32.71 19.36
CA ILE A 3 13.04 -33.79 18.59
C ILE A 3 13.93 -34.25 17.43
N ARG A 4 14.58 -33.31 16.73
CA ARG A 4 15.45 -33.62 15.59
C ARG A 4 16.70 -34.39 16.02
N VAL A 5 17.28 -33.98 17.15
CA VAL A 5 18.45 -34.66 17.75
C VAL A 5 18.08 -36.06 18.22
N PHE A 6 16.92 -36.22 18.84
CA PHE A 6 16.42 -37.54 19.24
C PHE A 6 16.28 -38.48 18.04
N ILE A 7 15.65 -38.02 16.95
CA ILE A 7 15.46 -38.83 15.74
C ILE A 7 16.81 -39.26 15.16
N VAL A 8 17.78 -38.35 15.05
CA VAL A 8 19.11 -38.68 14.51
C VAL A 8 19.83 -39.72 15.38
N LEU A 9 19.78 -39.57 16.70
CA LEU A 9 20.42 -40.52 17.62
C LEU A 9 19.76 -41.90 17.57
N GLN A 10 18.43 -41.98 17.49
CA GLN A 10 17.75 -43.27 17.36
C GLN A 10 17.99 -43.91 15.99
N MET A 11 17.99 -43.12 14.92
CA MET A 11 18.31 -43.62 13.58
C MET A 11 19.75 -44.16 13.50
N ALA A 12 20.71 -43.54 14.20
CA ALA A 12 22.08 -44.05 14.30
C ALA A 12 22.17 -45.33 15.16
N ARG A 13 21.42 -45.42 16.26
CA ARG A 13 21.41 -46.60 17.15
C ARG A 13 20.71 -47.83 16.55
N CYS A 14 19.79 -47.62 15.62
CA CYS A 14 18.99 -48.68 15.00
C CYS A 14 19.43 -48.99 13.56
N ASP A 15 20.67 -48.68 13.18
CA ASP A 15 21.19 -48.93 11.83
C ASP A 15 20.27 -48.45 10.70
N GLU A 16 19.79 -47.20 10.84
CA GLU A 16 18.88 -46.54 9.90
C GLU A 16 17.47 -47.17 9.80
N ASN A 17 17.13 -48.09 10.71
CA ASN A 17 15.81 -48.70 10.76
C ASN A 17 14.77 -47.73 11.34
N VAL A 18 14.04 -47.09 10.43
CA VAL A 18 12.99 -46.11 10.78
C VAL A 18 11.90 -46.70 11.68
N LYS A 19 11.53 -47.98 11.51
CA LYS A 19 10.48 -48.60 12.34
C LYS A 19 10.96 -48.79 13.78
N ALA A 20 12.23 -49.17 13.98
CA ALA A 20 12.81 -49.29 15.31
C ALA A 20 12.94 -47.92 16.00
N ALA A 21 13.38 -46.89 15.26
CA ALA A 21 13.41 -45.52 15.77
C ALA A 21 12.00 -44.98 16.13
N GLN A 22 10.96 -45.38 15.39
CA GLN A 22 9.56 -45.06 15.72
C GLN A 22 9.06 -45.76 16.99
N ARG A 23 9.49 -47.01 17.25
CA ARG A 23 9.17 -47.71 18.50
C ARG A 23 9.82 -47.01 19.70
N ALA A 24 11.10 -46.66 19.60
CA ALA A 24 11.80 -45.89 20.63
C ALA A 24 11.18 -44.50 20.86
N TRP A 25 10.63 -43.88 19.82
CA TRP A 25 9.85 -42.65 19.94
C TRP A 25 8.56 -42.86 20.75
N GLN A 26 7.83 -43.93 20.45
CA GLN A 26 6.58 -44.26 21.13
C GLN A 26 6.80 -44.54 22.62
N GLU A 27 7.86 -45.27 22.96
CA GLU A 27 8.25 -45.55 24.35
C GLU A 27 8.61 -44.27 25.11
N LYS A 28 9.32 -43.33 24.47
CA LYS A 28 9.83 -42.13 25.14
C LYS A 28 8.82 -40.99 25.26
N PHE A 29 7.99 -40.77 24.23
CA PHE A 29 7.13 -39.59 24.14
C PHE A 29 5.64 -39.89 24.28
N HIS A 30 5.25 -41.17 24.36
CA HIS A 30 3.85 -41.63 24.50
C HIS A 30 2.87 -40.94 23.53
N ASN A 31 3.35 -40.48 22.37
CA ASN A 31 2.61 -39.62 21.45
C ASN A 31 2.20 -40.38 20.18
N LYS A 32 0.95 -40.18 19.74
CA LYS A 32 0.36 -40.78 18.52
C LYS A 32 0.80 -40.08 17.22
N ASN A 33 1.30 -38.85 17.29
CA ASN A 33 1.72 -38.07 16.13
C ASN A 33 3.21 -38.27 15.85
N TRP A 34 3.55 -39.29 15.05
CA TRP A 34 4.93 -39.53 14.64
C TRP A 34 5.40 -38.57 13.53
N PRO A 35 6.71 -38.31 13.42
CA PRO A 35 7.27 -37.83 12.17
C PRO A 35 7.09 -38.88 11.07
N ASN A 36 6.70 -38.45 9.86
CA ASN A 36 6.59 -39.34 8.71
C ASN A 36 7.92 -40.07 8.47
N LYS A 37 7.88 -41.37 8.12
CA LYS A 37 9.08 -42.18 7.82
C LYS A 37 10.02 -41.49 6.83
N ARG A 38 9.45 -40.86 5.80
CA ARG A 38 10.21 -40.09 4.80
C ARG A 38 10.92 -38.89 5.40
N THR A 39 10.30 -38.22 6.38
CA THR A 39 10.88 -37.09 7.10
C THR A 39 12.04 -37.54 7.99
N MET A 40 11.89 -38.66 8.71
CA MET A 40 12.98 -39.22 9.54
C MET A 40 14.18 -39.64 8.69
N ALA A 41 13.94 -40.37 7.59
CA ALA A 41 14.98 -40.78 6.67
C ALA A 41 15.69 -39.57 6.01
N ARG A 42 14.93 -38.56 5.58
CA ARG A 42 15.50 -37.32 5.02
C ARG A 42 16.31 -36.54 6.04
N LEU A 43 15.85 -36.45 7.29
CA LEU A 43 16.57 -35.78 8.36
C LEU A 43 17.89 -36.49 8.66
N TYR A 44 17.88 -37.82 8.72
CA TYR A 44 19.09 -38.60 8.95
C TYR A 44 20.07 -38.54 7.77
N ALA A 45 19.57 -38.64 6.53
CA ALA A 45 20.39 -38.46 5.33
C ALA A 45 21.00 -37.05 5.24
N LYS A 46 20.23 -36.01 5.61
CA LYS A 46 20.74 -34.64 5.73
C LYS A 46 21.85 -34.58 6.77
N PHE A 47 21.63 -35.15 7.95
CA PHE A 47 22.63 -35.19 9.01
C PHE A 47 23.92 -35.91 8.58
N LYS A 48 23.82 -37.06 7.90
CA LYS A 48 25.00 -37.74 7.33
C LYS A 48 25.77 -36.86 6.34
N ARG A 49 25.08 -36.00 5.59
CA ARG A 49 25.70 -35.09 4.62
C ARG A 49 26.31 -33.84 5.26
N THR A 50 25.64 -33.24 6.24
CA THR A 50 25.98 -31.89 6.74
C THR A 50 26.51 -31.87 8.17
N GLY A 51 26.43 -32.99 8.90
CA GLY A 51 26.73 -33.07 10.34
C GLY A 51 25.78 -32.25 11.22
N SER A 52 24.73 -31.65 10.67
CA SER A 52 23.84 -30.73 11.38
C SER A 52 22.37 -31.12 11.26
N VAL A 53 21.64 -30.92 12.35
CA VAL A 53 20.18 -31.08 12.44
C VAL A 53 19.41 -29.80 12.09
N GLU A 54 20.11 -28.66 12.00
CA GLU A 54 19.55 -27.37 11.58
C GLU A 54 19.10 -27.38 10.12
N ASP A 55 18.28 -26.41 9.72
CA ASP A 55 17.77 -26.33 8.36
C ASP A 55 18.90 -26.15 7.34
N ASP A 56 18.79 -26.83 6.19
CA ASP A 56 19.80 -26.79 5.14
C ASP A 56 19.68 -25.48 4.34
N LYS A 57 20.33 -24.44 4.85
CA LYS A 57 20.32 -23.09 4.26
C LYS A 57 20.88 -23.08 2.82
N LYS A 58 21.80 -24.00 2.47
CA LYS A 58 22.39 -24.10 1.12
C LYS A 58 21.41 -24.68 0.09
N ALA A 59 20.65 -25.70 0.47
CA ALA A 59 19.61 -26.28 -0.38
C ALA A 59 18.44 -25.30 -0.60
N MET A 60 18.11 -24.47 0.40
CA MET A 60 17.10 -23.42 0.25
C MET A 60 17.56 -22.28 -0.67
N ALA A 61 18.82 -21.87 -0.59
CA ALA A 61 19.36 -20.79 -1.42
C ALA A 61 19.36 -21.13 -2.92
N THR A 62 19.61 -22.39 -3.29
CA THR A 62 19.64 -22.85 -4.69
C THR A 62 18.27 -23.10 -5.30
N ALA A 63 17.23 -23.38 -4.50
CA ALA A 63 15.85 -23.55 -4.98
C ALA A 63 15.21 -22.21 -5.40
N THR A 64 15.69 -21.09 -4.87
CA THR A 64 15.36 -19.74 -5.31
C THR A 64 16.44 -19.24 -6.26
N ALA A 65 16.40 -19.68 -7.52
CA ALA A 65 17.01 -18.89 -8.59
C ALA A 65 16.24 -17.56 -8.67
N THR A 66 16.72 -16.55 -7.95
CA THR A 66 16.05 -15.26 -7.86
C THR A 66 16.15 -14.61 -9.24
N VAL A 67 15.01 -14.40 -9.90
CA VAL A 67 14.88 -13.60 -11.15
C VAL A 67 15.37 -12.14 -10.96
N VAL A 68 15.78 -11.80 -9.75
CA VAL A 68 16.27 -10.51 -9.29
C VAL A 68 17.80 -10.51 -9.40
N THR A 69 18.32 -10.56 -10.62
CA THR A 69 19.74 -10.33 -10.88
C THR A 69 20.09 -8.86 -10.66
N ASP A 70 21.36 -8.55 -10.35
CA ASP A 70 21.77 -7.16 -10.13
C ASP A 70 21.60 -6.30 -11.40
N GLY A 71 21.77 -6.89 -12.59
CA GLY A 71 21.45 -6.21 -13.85
C GLY A 71 19.96 -5.87 -13.99
N ALA A 72 19.05 -6.76 -13.58
CA ALA A 72 17.61 -6.48 -13.61
C ALA A 72 17.22 -5.39 -12.60
N LYS A 73 17.90 -5.33 -11.45
CA LYS A 73 17.73 -4.26 -10.47
C LYS A 73 18.11 -2.91 -11.05
N GLN A 74 19.26 -2.83 -11.71
CA GLN A 74 19.74 -1.57 -12.28
C GLN A 74 18.79 -1.02 -13.35
N VAL A 75 18.32 -1.88 -14.27
CA VAL A 75 17.34 -1.50 -15.29
C VAL A 75 16.04 -0.95 -14.67
N VAL A 76 15.54 -1.61 -13.61
CA VAL A 76 14.32 -1.15 -12.91
C VAL A 76 14.57 0.17 -12.17
N ASP A 77 15.74 0.33 -11.56
CA ASP A 77 16.09 1.56 -10.84
C ASP A 77 16.19 2.75 -11.80
N ASP A 78 16.91 2.60 -12.90
CA ASP A 78 17.06 3.63 -13.94
C ASP A 78 15.70 4.01 -14.54
N PHE A 79 14.81 3.02 -14.76
CA PHE A 79 13.47 3.26 -15.27
C PHE A 79 12.64 4.15 -14.33
N PHE A 80 12.60 3.82 -13.03
CA PHE A 80 11.83 4.60 -12.07
C PHE A 80 12.53 5.91 -11.66
N ALA A 81 13.84 6.04 -11.85
CA ALA A 81 14.54 7.31 -11.73
C ALA A 81 14.12 8.28 -12.86
N ALA A 82 13.95 7.78 -14.08
CA ALA A 82 13.50 8.57 -15.23
C ALA A 82 11.98 8.87 -15.19
N ASP A 83 11.17 7.90 -14.78
CA ASP A 83 9.71 8.05 -14.73
C ASP A 83 9.10 7.46 -13.44
N PRO A 84 9.19 8.20 -12.34
CA PRO A 84 8.80 7.70 -11.03
C PRO A 84 7.27 7.54 -10.91
N THR A 85 6.47 8.14 -11.79
CA THR A 85 5.00 8.14 -11.69
C THR A 85 4.34 6.95 -12.39
N ARG A 86 5.11 6.17 -13.16
CA ARG A 86 4.55 5.11 -13.98
C ARG A 86 3.98 3.98 -13.12
N SER A 87 2.85 3.41 -13.57
CA SER A 87 2.24 2.29 -12.86
C SER A 87 3.08 1.02 -13.02
N VAL A 88 3.10 0.17 -11.98
CA VAL A 88 3.82 -1.11 -12.01
C VAL A 88 3.38 -1.99 -13.19
N ARG A 89 2.11 -1.92 -13.58
CA ARG A 89 1.60 -2.67 -14.74
C ARG A 89 2.25 -2.19 -16.04
N ARG A 90 2.26 -0.88 -16.28
CA ARG A 90 2.87 -0.30 -17.48
C ARG A 90 4.38 -0.48 -17.48
N ALA A 91 5.04 -0.30 -16.34
CA ALA A 91 6.47 -0.56 -16.21
C ALA A 91 6.82 -2.03 -16.53
N ALA A 92 6.02 -2.99 -16.05
CA ALA A 92 6.18 -4.41 -16.37
C ALA A 92 6.03 -4.69 -17.88
N GLU A 93 5.01 -4.10 -18.53
CA GLU A 93 4.82 -4.18 -19.98
C GLU A 93 6.01 -3.59 -20.75
N MET A 94 6.49 -2.40 -20.37
CA MET A 94 7.58 -1.69 -21.05
C MET A 94 8.94 -2.38 -20.87
N LEU A 95 9.21 -2.93 -19.69
CA LEU A 95 10.46 -3.63 -19.39
C LEU A 95 10.43 -5.10 -19.83
N GLY A 96 9.29 -5.63 -20.28
CA GLY A 96 9.12 -7.05 -20.61
C GLY A 96 9.24 -7.98 -19.40
N ILE A 97 9.10 -7.47 -18.18
CA ILE A 97 9.25 -8.23 -16.94
C ILE A 97 7.86 -8.60 -16.41
N LYS A 98 7.69 -9.84 -15.92
CA LYS A 98 6.46 -10.23 -15.22
C LYS A 98 6.22 -9.30 -14.02
N ARG A 99 4.99 -8.80 -13.89
CA ARG A 99 4.60 -7.87 -12.80
C ARG A 99 5.04 -8.33 -11.41
N THR A 100 4.92 -9.63 -11.11
CA THR A 100 5.31 -10.20 -9.81
C THR A 100 6.82 -10.14 -9.56
N SER A 101 7.64 -10.35 -10.60
CA SER A 101 9.09 -10.19 -10.53
C SER A 101 9.47 -8.73 -10.35
N LEU A 102 8.84 -7.81 -11.10
CA LEU A 102 9.07 -6.37 -10.95
C LEU A 102 8.78 -5.90 -9.51
N GLN A 103 7.66 -6.34 -8.92
CA GLN A 103 7.33 -6.00 -7.53
C GLN A 103 8.38 -6.50 -6.52
N ARG A 104 8.97 -7.69 -6.75
CA ARG A 104 10.07 -8.21 -5.91
C ARG A 104 11.31 -7.35 -6.03
N ILE A 105 11.70 -6.99 -7.27
CA ILE A 105 12.84 -6.11 -7.55
C ILE A 105 12.64 -4.74 -6.86
N MET A 106 11.47 -4.12 -7.06
CA MET A 106 11.14 -2.83 -6.43
C MET A 106 11.22 -2.90 -4.90
N LYS A 107 10.80 -4.01 -4.28
CA LYS A 107 10.90 -4.22 -2.83
C LYS A 107 12.35 -4.30 -2.36
N GLU A 108 13.22 -4.99 -3.10
CA GLU A 108 14.65 -5.04 -2.79
C GLU A 108 15.34 -3.67 -2.96
N LEU A 109 14.92 -2.89 -3.97
CA LEU A 109 15.37 -1.51 -4.19
C LEU A 109 14.78 -0.50 -3.18
N LYS A 110 13.90 -0.95 -2.28
CA LYS A 110 13.17 -0.12 -1.31
C LYS A 110 12.32 0.99 -1.96
N LEU A 111 11.83 0.75 -3.18
CA LEU A 111 10.92 1.67 -3.85
C LEU A 111 9.51 1.55 -3.26
N SER A 112 9.06 2.61 -2.61
CA SER A 112 7.74 2.72 -2.00
C SER A 112 6.84 3.69 -2.77
N PRO A 113 5.52 3.45 -2.81
CA PRO A 113 4.60 4.37 -3.46
C PRO A 113 4.26 5.53 -2.54
N TYR A 114 4.65 6.74 -2.89
CA TYR A 114 4.31 7.96 -2.16
C TYR A 114 3.17 8.71 -2.84
N LYS A 115 2.21 9.19 -2.05
CA LYS A 115 1.11 10.05 -2.51
C LYS A 115 1.61 11.49 -2.59
N ILE A 116 1.38 12.16 -3.71
CA ILE A 116 1.65 13.59 -3.82
C ILE A 116 0.68 14.33 -2.88
N GLN A 117 1.23 15.02 -1.89
CA GLN A 117 0.46 15.87 -0.99
C GLN A 117 0.54 17.31 -1.49
N VAL A 118 -0.63 17.92 -1.69
CA VAL A 118 -0.74 19.36 -1.89
C VAL A 118 -1.22 19.93 -0.57
N THR A 119 -0.30 20.46 0.24
CA THR A 119 -0.59 21.11 1.51
C THR A 119 -0.67 22.61 1.29
N GLN A 120 -1.68 23.26 1.86
CA GLN A 120 -1.66 24.69 2.09
C GLN A 120 -0.94 24.93 3.42
N PRO A 121 -0.10 25.98 3.56
CA PRO A 121 0.43 26.35 4.86
C PRO A 121 -0.74 26.76 5.75
N LEU A 122 -0.96 26.01 6.83
CA LEU A 122 -1.96 26.35 7.83
C LEU A 122 -1.38 27.46 8.72
N ASN A 123 -2.08 28.58 8.83
CA ASN A 123 -1.78 29.63 9.79
C ASN A 123 -2.47 29.29 11.13
N GLU A 124 -1.77 29.45 12.26
CA GLU A 124 -2.30 29.16 13.60
C GLU A 124 -3.60 29.91 13.88
N ASP A 125 -3.73 31.15 13.37
CA ASP A 125 -4.95 31.97 13.47
C ASP A 125 -6.16 31.32 12.76
N HIS A 126 -5.96 30.62 11.64
CA HIS A 126 -7.06 29.92 10.98
C HIS A 126 -7.59 28.75 11.81
N THR A 127 -6.70 28.03 12.50
CA THR A 127 -7.08 26.91 13.36
C THR A 127 -7.94 27.38 14.53
N GLN A 128 -7.56 28.50 15.16
CA GLN A 128 -8.31 29.07 16.27
C GLN A 128 -9.72 29.49 15.84
N ARG A 129 -9.84 30.24 14.74
CA ARG A 129 -11.15 30.67 14.21
C ARG A 129 -12.06 29.50 13.84
N GLN A 130 -11.50 28.41 13.28
CA GLN A 130 -12.27 27.21 12.98
C GLN A 130 -12.80 26.53 14.24
N SER A 131 -12.00 26.47 15.31
CA SER A 131 -12.41 25.90 16.59
C SER A 131 -13.55 26.71 17.24
N GLU A 132 -13.41 28.03 17.28
CA GLU A 132 -14.43 28.94 17.82
C GLU A 132 -15.75 28.82 17.06
N PHE A 133 -15.70 28.82 15.72
CA PHE A 133 -16.89 28.64 14.89
C PHE A 133 -17.55 27.28 15.12
N ALA A 134 -16.77 26.20 15.23
CA ALA A 134 -17.30 24.87 15.48
C ALA A 134 -18.01 24.76 16.84
N GLN A 135 -17.43 25.36 17.90
CA GLN A 135 -18.05 25.42 19.23
C GLN A 135 -19.35 26.22 19.19
N LEU A 136 -19.35 27.40 18.57
CA LEU A 136 -20.53 28.24 18.42
C LEU A 136 -21.66 27.51 17.66
N MET A 137 -21.33 26.87 16.54
CA MET A 137 -22.31 26.11 15.76
C MET A 137 -22.87 24.94 16.56
N LEU A 138 -22.02 24.22 17.32
CA LEU A 138 -22.47 23.12 18.17
C LEU A 138 -23.47 23.59 19.23
N GLU A 139 -23.19 24.71 19.90
CA GLU A 139 -24.10 25.29 20.88
C GLU A 139 -25.44 25.65 20.24
N LYS A 140 -25.44 26.35 19.10
CA LYS A 140 -26.66 26.74 18.38
C LYS A 140 -27.49 25.56 17.90
N LEU A 141 -26.85 24.44 17.57
CA LEU A 141 -27.53 23.19 17.23
C LEU A 141 -28.15 22.52 18.45
N GLN A 142 -27.48 22.56 19.61
CA GLN A 142 -27.98 21.98 20.87
C GLN A 142 -29.13 22.79 21.47
N THR A 143 -29.06 24.12 21.40
CA THR A 143 -30.14 25.02 21.85
C THR A 143 -31.36 25.00 20.94
N GLY A 144 -31.23 24.39 19.75
CA GLY A 144 -32.29 24.34 18.74
C GLY A 144 -32.49 25.65 17.98
N GLU A 145 -31.58 26.62 18.15
CA GLU A 145 -31.60 27.89 17.41
C GLU A 145 -31.39 27.67 15.91
N ILE A 146 -30.58 26.67 15.55
CA ILE A 146 -30.35 26.25 14.18
C ILE A 146 -30.92 24.84 13.97
N ASP A 147 -31.83 24.72 13.01
CA ASP A 147 -32.30 23.42 12.51
C ASP A 147 -31.44 22.98 11.32
N VAL A 148 -30.69 21.89 11.49
CA VAL A 148 -29.86 21.28 10.43
C VAL A 148 -30.65 21.03 9.16
N LYS A 149 -31.94 20.68 9.28
CA LYS A 149 -32.78 20.37 8.11
C LYS A 149 -33.02 21.59 7.21
N LYS A 150 -32.87 22.80 7.74
CA LYS A 150 -33.08 24.05 7.00
C LYS A 150 -31.79 24.60 6.40
N ILE A 151 -30.63 24.00 6.69
CA ILE A 151 -29.34 24.46 6.18
C ILE A 151 -29.14 23.95 4.74
N TRP A 152 -28.83 24.89 3.85
CA TRP A 152 -28.31 24.60 2.51
C TRP A 152 -26.82 24.96 2.47
N PHE A 153 -26.00 23.98 2.13
CA PHE A 153 -24.57 24.18 1.88
C PHE A 153 -24.36 24.31 0.37
N SER A 154 -23.89 25.46 -0.09
CA SER A 154 -23.53 25.69 -1.48
C SER A 154 -22.01 25.76 -1.66
N ASN A 155 -21.51 25.33 -2.82
CA ASN A 155 -20.13 25.55 -3.20
C ASN A 155 -19.96 25.58 -4.71
N GLU A 156 -18.91 26.25 -5.16
CA GLU A 156 -18.44 26.24 -6.54
C GLU A 156 -17.23 25.31 -6.71
N ALA A 157 -17.19 24.62 -7.85
CA ALA A 157 -16.04 23.80 -8.22
C ALA A 157 -15.68 24.00 -9.70
N TYR A 158 -14.41 24.23 -9.97
CA TYR A 158 -13.88 24.20 -11.34
C TYR A 158 -13.62 22.76 -11.77
N PHE A 159 -14.19 22.37 -12.90
CA PHE A 159 -13.88 21.13 -13.59
C PHE A 159 -13.04 21.47 -14.82
N THR A 160 -11.90 20.80 -14.96
CA THR A 160 -11.00 21.01 -16.09
C THR A 160 -11.08 19.83 -17.06
N LEU A 161 -10.99 20.13 -18.36
CA LEU A 161 -11.10 19.11 -19.43
C LEU A 161 -9.77 18.39 -19.71
N ASP A 162 -8.67 18.93 -19.22
CA ASP A 162 -7.31 18.43 -19.42
C ASP A 162 -6.89 17.34 -18.42
N GLY A 163 -7.84 16.76 -17.67
CA GLY A 163 -7.57 15.62 -16.80
C GLY A 163 -6.59 15.95 -15.69
N HIS A 164 -6.91 17.01 -14.92
CA HIS A 164 -6.07 17.49 -13.81
C HIS A 164 -5.58 16.34 -12.93
N LEU A 165 -4.39 16.53 -12.36
CA LEU A 165 -3.78 15.70 -11.33
C LEU A 165 -4.82 15.11 -10.38
N ASN A 166 -5.25 13.88 -10.62
CA ASN A 166 -6.10 13.19 -9.68
C ASN A 166 -5.25 12.85 -8.46
N LYS A 167 -5.32 13.69 -7.42
CA LYS A 167 -4.57 13.52 -6.15
C LYS A 167 -4.72 12.11 -5.57
N GLN A 168 -5.83 11.42 -5.85
CA GLN A 168 -6.05 10.06 -5.38
C GLN A 168 -5.22 9.02 -6.14
N ASN A 169 -4.93 9.26 -7.42
CA ASN A 169 -4.21 8.35 -8.30
C ASN A 169 -2.74 8.74 -8.54
N TYR A 170 -2.36 9.97 -8.23
CA TYR A 170 -0.97 10.43 -8.36
C TYR A 170 -0.09 9.88 -7.25
N ARG A 171 0.64 8.83 -7.62
CA ARG A 171 1.71 8.24 -6.82
C ARG A 171 3.00 8.26 -7.61
N TYR A 172 4.09 8.37 -6.90
CA TYR A 172 5.42 8.15 -7.45
C TYR A 172 6.16 7.10 -6.63
N TRP A 173 7.07 6.38 -7.28
CA TRP A 173 7.92 5.38 -6.66
C TRP A 173 9.23 6.03 -6.27
N GLY A 174 9.60 5.95 -5.00
CA GLY A 174 10.83 6.52 -4.49
C GLY A 174 11.30 5.78 -3.25
N ARG A 175 12.56 6.02 -2.85
CA ARG A 175 13.12 5.50 -1.59
C ARG A 175 12.72 6.36 -0.39
N GLU A 176 12.52 7.64 -0.66
CA GLU A 176 12.16 8.65 0.32
C GLU A 176 11.06 9.54 -0.25
N ARG A 177 10.38 10.24 0.65
CA ARG A 177 9.34 11.19 0.28
C ARG A 177 9.99 12.49 -0.23
N LEU A 178 9.91 12.71 -1.53
CA LEU A 178 10.29 13.95 -2.19
C LEU A 178 9.19 15.01 -2.11
N GLU A 179 9.59 16.27 -1.97
CA GLU A 179 8.76 17.45 -2.23
C GLU A 179 8.68 17.68 -3.75
N ILE A 180 7.69 17.05 -4.39
CA ILE A 180 7.50 17.17 -5.83
C ILE A 180 6.72 18.45 -6.15
N THR A 181 7.37 19.38 -6.85
CA THR A 181 6.70 20.52 -7.48
C THR A 181 6.13 20.07 -8.82
N VAL A 182 4.81 20.03 -8.94
CA VAL A 182 4.17 19.71 -10.23
C VAL A 182 3.80 21.01 -10.95
N VAL A 183 4.38 21.19 -12.14
CA VAL A 183 4.04 22.31 -13.04
C VAL A 183 2.60 22.13 -13.51
N ARG A 184 1.77 23.17 -13.32
CA ARG A 184 0.40 23.21 -13.82
C ARG A 184 0.33 24.12 -15.03
N SER A 185 -0.52 23.77 -16.00
CA SER A 185 -0.92 24.72 -17.04
C SER A 185 -1.56 25.93 -16.38
N LEU A 186 -1.14 27.14 -16.76
CA LEU A 186 -1.67 28.40 -16.21
C LEU A 186 -3.11 28.67 -16.69
N HIS A 187 -3.50 28.13 -17.84
CA HIS A 187 -4.79 28.40 -18.48
C HIS A 187 -5.49 27.12 -18.98
N PRO A 188 -5.86 26.20 -18.08
CA PRO A 188 -6.63 25.02 -18.47
C PRO A 188 -8.04 25.44 -18.91
N LYS A 189 -8.57 24.81 -19.98
CA LYS A 189 -9.98 24.93 -20.33
C LYS A 189 -10.80 24.31 -19.20
N LYS A 190 -11.57 25.15 -18.51
CA LYS A 190 -12.33 24.79 -17.31
C LYS A 190 -13.71 25.43 -17.38
N PHE A 191 -14.68 24.78 -16.75
CA PHE A 191 -16.01 25.34 -16.50
C PHE A 191 -16.27 25.33 -14.99
N LEU A 192 -17.07 26.29 -14.54
CA LEU A 192 -17.45 26.43 -13.15
C LEU A 192 -18.82 25.80 -12.95
N VAL A 193 -18.94 24.95 -11.94
CA VAL A 193 -20.22 24.38 -11.53
C VAL A 193 -20.54 24.85 -10.14
N TRP A 194 -21.76 25.36 -9.95
CA TRP A 194 -22.33 25.63 -8.64
C TRP A 194 -23.32 24.53 -8.28
N CYS A 195 -23.31 24.12 -7.01
CA CYS A 195 -24.26 23.15 -6.48
C CYS A 195 -24.52 23.46 -5.01
N ALA A 196 -25.75 23.20 -4.56
CA ALA A 196 -26.10 23.21 -3.14
C ALA A 196 -26.62 21.85 -2.68
N ILE A 197 -26.41 21.52 -1.42
CA ILE A 197 -26.88 20.30 -0.78
C ILE A 197 -27.50 20.62 0.58
N SER A 198 -28.60 19.94 0.90
CA SER A 198 -29.25 19.98 2.20
C SER A 198 -29.78 18.60 2.57
N SER A 199 -30.42 18.48 3.73
CA SER A 199 -31.15 17.26 4.09
C SER A 199 -32.29 16.91 3.12
N HIS A 200 -32.74 17.86 2.31
CA HIS A 200 -33.82 17.69 1.33
C HIS A 200 -33.33 17.19 -0.03
N GLY A 201 -32.00 17.16 -0.24
CA GLY A 201 -31.39 16.69 -1.47
C GLY A 201 -30.38 17.69 -2.04
N VAL A 202 -30.15 17.55 -3.34
CA VAL A 202 -29.17 18.34 -4.10
C VAL A 202 -29.90 19.31 -5.01
N PHE A 203 -29.45 20.56 -5.03
CA PHE A 203 -29.91 21.60 -5.93
C PHE A 203 -28.77 22.01 -6.87
N GLY A 204 -29.06 22.02 -8.17
CA GLY A 204 -28.05 22.04 -9.25
C GLY A 204 -27.88 20.65 -9.89
N PRO A 205 -26.79 20.41 -10.66
CA PRO A 205 -25.66 21.30 -10.95
C PRO A 205 -26.04 22.44 -11.89
N ILE A 206 -25.54 23.65 -11.61
CA ILE A 206 -25.70 24.81 -12.48
C ILE A 206 -24.34 25.16 -13.08
N PHE A 207 -24.28 25.17 -14.41
CA PHE A 207 -23.07 25.51 -15.17
C PHE A 207 -23.02 27.02 -15.34
N ILE A 208 -21.92 27.63 -14.90
CA ILE A 208 -21.69 29.06 -14.98
C ILE A 208 -20.65 29.31 -16.07
N ASP A 209 -21.06 30.01 -17.11
CA ASP A 209 -20.18 30.42 -18.20
C ASP A 209 -19.38 31.66 -17.82
N GLY A 210 -18.06 31.57 -17.97
CA GLY A 210 -17.12 32.66 -17.67
C GLY A 210 -16.70 32.74 -16.19
N ASN A 211 -16.24 33.92 -15.78
CA ASN A 211 -15.76 34.14 -14.42
C ASN A 211 -16.90 34.58 -13.50
N LEU A 212 -16.96 33.98 -12.31
CA LEU A 212 -17.91 34.39 -11.28
C LEU A 212 -17.43 35.69 -10.62
N SER A 213 -18.10 36.80 -10.93
CA SER A 213 -17.94 38.07 -10.22
C SER A 213 -18.98 38.17 -9.11
N ALA A 214 -18.72 39.01 -8.10
CA ALA A 214 -19.68 39.25 -7.01
C ALA A 214 -21.06 39.73 -7.54
N ALA A 215 -21.07 40.57 -8.58
CA ALA A 215 -22.31 41.05 -9.21
C ALA A 215 -23.08 39.93 -9.91
N ASN A 216 -22.39 39.04 -10.62
CA ASN A 216 -23.02 37.91 -11.30
C ASN A 216 -23.51 36.86 -10.30
N TYR A 217 -22.76 36.62 -9.22
CA TYR A 217 -23.17 35.69 -8.16
C TYR A 217 -24.41 36.19 -7.43
N ARG A 218 -24.49 37.49 -7.12
CA ARG A 218 -25.69 38.08 -6.53
C ARG A 218 -26.91 37.91 -7.43
N LYS A 219 -26.81 38.27 -8.71
CA LYS A 219 -27.88 38.07 -9.70
C LYS A 219 -28.29 36.61 -9.87
N PHE A 220 -27.37 35.69 -9.60
CA PHE A 220 -27.62 34.26 -9.66
C PHE A 220 -28.39 33.76 -8.41
N LEU A 221 -28.22 34.42 -7.27
CA LEU A 221 -28.92 34.09 -6.02
C LEU A 221 -30.28 34.80 -5.85
N ASP A 222 -30.48 35.93 -6.54
CA ASP A 222 -31.73 36.70 -6.59
C ASP A 222 -32.81 35.96 -7.39
#